data_AF-A0A6H1KS40-F1
#
_entry.id   AF-A0A6H1KS40-F1
#
_cell.length_a   1.000
_cell.length_b   1.000
_cell.length_c   1.000
_cell.angle_alpha   90.00
_cell.angle_beta   90.00
_cell.angle_gamma   90.00
#
_symmetry.space_group_name_H-M   'P 1'
#
loop_
_entity.id
_entity.type
_entity.pdbx_description
1 polymer ?
#
loop_
_entity_poly.entity_id
_entity_poly.type
_entity_poly.pdbx_seq_one_letter_code
_entity_poly.pdbx_strand_id
1 'polypeptide(L)' 'MTIINLDKARHEREQPPAQHAACECGETWFELRGGPTGSGAVCMTRDGCITGYAGAPCCVGCGKPLAVEAPAW' A
#
# COMPACT_ATOMS: atom_id res chain seq x y z
N MET A 1 12.66 18.70 28.91
CA MET A 1 13.65 17.74 28.37
C MET A 1 12.90 16.43 28.12
N THR A 2 12.64 16.10 26.86
CA THR A 2 11.84 14.91 26.50
C THR A 2 12.78 13.72 26.37
N ILE A 3 12.60 12.71 27.21
CA ILE A 3 13.40 11.48 27.14
C ILE A 3 12.85 10.64 25.99
N ILE A 4 13.62 10.50 24.91
CA ILE A 4 13.29 9.61 23.79
C ILE A 4 13.77 8.21 24.17
N ASN A 5 12.83 7.29 24.35
CA ASN A 5 13.14 5.88 24.60
C ASN A 5 13.60 5.23 23.28
N LEU A 6 14.92 5.08 23.14
CA LEU A 6 15.56 4.54 21.94
C LEU A 6 15.21 3.06 21.69
N ASP A 7 14.92 2.30 22.74
CA ASP A 7 14.53 0.89 22.61
C ASP A 7 13.12 0.74 22.04
N LYS A 8 12.19 1.63 22.44
CA LYS A 8 10.85 1.70 21.83
C LYS A 8 10.94 2.07 20.34
N ALA A 9 11.75 3.08 20.01
CA ALA A 9 11.97 3.49 18.62
C ALA A 9 12.68 2.40 17.80
N ARG A 10 13.52 1.58 18.43
CA ARG A 10 14.18 0.42 17.81
C ARG A 10 13.18 -0.70 17.55
N HIS A 11 12.30 -1.00 18.50
CA HIS A 11 11.26 -2.02 18.34
C HIS A 11 10.17 -1.61 17.32
N GLU A 12 9.83 -0.32 17.25
CA GLU A 12 8.97 0.21 16.18
C GLU A 12 9.66 0.19 14.80
N ARG A 13 10.99 0.24 14.75
CA ARG A 13 11.81 0.07 13.53
C ARG A 13 12.05 -1.40 13.14
N GLU A 14 11.76 -2.34 14.04
CA GLU A 14 11.77 -3.79 13.77
C GLU A 14 10.52 -4.26 13.03
N GLN A 15 9.67 -3.34 12.55
CA GLN A 15 8.71 -3.69 11.51
C GLN A 15 9.48 -4.35 10.36
N PRO A 16 9.07 -5.56 9.91
CA PRO A 16 9.70 -6.18 8.75
C PRO A 16 9.73 -5.14 7.63
N PRO A 17 10.83 -5.04 6.85
CA PRO A 17 10.94 -4.05 5.79
C PRO A 17 9.67 -4.16 4.98
N ALA A 18 8.82 -3.13 5.09
CA ALA A 18 7.50 -3.25 4.54
C ALA A 18 7.72 -3.44 3.03
N GLN A 19 7.23 -4.56 2.52
CA GLN A 19 7.34 -4.91 1.12
C GLN A 19 6.33 -4.03 0.37
N HIS A 20 6.47 -2.72 0.50
CA HIS A 20 5.67 -1.78 -0.27
C HIS A 20 6.17 -1.83 -1.70
N ALA A 21 5.23 -2.04 -2.63
CA ALA A 21 5.54 -1.92 -4.04
C ALA A 21 5.91 -0.47 -4.35
N ALA A 22 6.96 -0.28 -5.15
CA ALA A 22 7.29 1.00 -5.76
C ALA A 22 6.97 0.93 -7.25
N CYS A 23 6.48 2.03 -7.81
CA CYS A 23 6.36 2.17 -9.25
C CYS A 23 7.75 2.31 -9.88
N GLU A 24 7.90 2.01 -11.17
CA GLU A 24 9.15 2.22 -11.92
C GLU A 24 9.66 3.67 -11.85
N CYS A 25 8.76 4.64 -11.64
CA CYS A 25 9.14 6.05 -11.47
C CYS A 25 9.64 6.41 -10.05
N GLY A 26 9.74 5.43 -9.14
CA GLY A 26 10.20 5.60 -7.76
C GLY A 26 9.12 6.03 -6.76
N GLU A 27 7.90 6.31 -7.21
CA GLU A 27 6.77 6.67 -6.34
C GLU A 27 6.22 5.43 -5.62
N THR A 28 5.77 5.63 -4.39
CA THR A 28 5.21 4.58 -3.51
C THR A 28 3.74 4.80 -3.19
N TRP A 29 3.19 5.95 -3.58
CA TRP A 29 1.76 6.25 -3.45
C TRP A 29 0.97 5.85 -4.69
N PHE A 30 -0.11 5.10 -4.46
CA PHE A 30 -1.02 4.61 -5.49
C PHE A 30 -2.45 5.02 -5.16
N GLU A 31 -3.20 5.41 -6.18
CA GLU A 31 -4.65 5.56 -6.10
C GLU A 31 -5.32 4.33 -6.72
N LEU A 32 -6.44 3.90 -6.13
CA LEU A 32 -7.20 2.77 -6.66
C LEU A 32 -8.20 3.28 -7.70
N ARG A 33 -7.89 3.10 -8.99
CA ARG A 33 -8.80 3.48 -10.07
C ARG A 33 -9.75 2.33 -10.37
N GLY A 34 -11.05 2.60 -10.34
CA GLY A 34 -12.03 1.61 -10.78
C GLY A 34 -12.03 1.44 -12.30
N GLY A 35 -12.67 0.37 -12.77
CA GLY A 35 -12.82 0.09 -14.20
C GLY A 35 -13.78 1.07 -14.91
N PRO A 36 -14.17 0.78 -16.16
CA PRO A 36 -15.00 1.68 -16.99
C PRO A 36 -16.35 2.10 -16.37
N THR A 37 -16.81 1.39 -15.35
CA THR A 37 -18.17 1.50 -14.79
C THR A 37 -18.23 1.79 -13.29
N GLY A 38 -17.12 2.05 -12.59
CA GLY A 38 -17.21 2.20 -11.13
C GLY A 38 -15.99 2.82 -10.44
N SER A 39 -16.19 3.18 -9.18
CA SER A 39 -15.13 3.61 -8.25
C SER A 39 -14.25 2.44 -7.82
N GLY A 40 -12.99 2.72 -7.46
CA GLY A 40 -12.17 1.74 -6.77
C GLY A 40 -12.75 1.43 -5.38
N ALA A 41 -12.67 0.19 -4.94
CA ALA A 41 -13.15 -0.24 -3.63
C ALA A 41 -12.18 -1.21 -2.95
N VAL A 42 -12.18 -1.22 -1.61
CA VAL A 42 -11.39 -2.15 -0.80
C VAL A 42 -12.30 -2.94 0.12
N CYS A 43 -11.98 -4.22 0.33
CA CYS A 43 -12.54 -5.02 1.40
C CYS A 43 -11.63 -4.87 2.62
N MET A 44 -12.22 -4.59 3.77
CA MET A 44 -11.49 -4.40 5.02
C MET A 44 -12.09 -5.28 6.12
N THR A 45 -11.21 -5.79 6.96
CA THR A 45 -11.57 -6.42 8.24
C THR A 45 -11.98 -5.36 9.25
N ARG A 46 -12.59 -5.81 10.35
CA ARG A 46 -13.06 -4.91 11.42
C ARG A 46 -11.91 -4.15 12.10
N ASP A 47 -10.73 -4.74 12.14
CA ASP A 47 -9.48 -4.18 12.67
C ASP A 47 -8.75 -3.27 11.67
N GLY A 48 -9.30 -3.11 10.46
CA GLY A 48 -8.80 -2.15 9.47
C GLY A 48 -7.76 -2.72 8.51
N CYS A 49 -7.49 -4.03 8.52
CA CYS A 49 -6.63 -4.67 7.53
C CYS A 49 -7.37 -4.81 6.19
N ILE A 50 -6.73 -4.44 5.09
CA ILE A 50 -7.24 -4.62 3.72
C ILE A 50 -7.06 -6.09 3.32
N THR A 51 -8.14 -6.73 2.86
CA THR A 51 -8.14 -8.15 2.46
C THR A 51 -8.41 -8.38 0.98
N GLY A 52 -8.75 -7.34 0.25
CA GLY A 52 -9.01 -7.40 -1.19
C GLY A 52 -9.35 -6.03 -1.74
N TYR A 53 -9.30 -5.89 -3.06
CA TYR A 53 -9.67 -4.66 -3.73
C TYR A 53 -10.30 -4.93 -5.10
N ALA A 54 -11.14 -4.01 -5.54
CA ALA A 54 -11.71 -3.97 -6.88
C ALA A 54 -11.23 -2.69 -7.58
N GLY A 55 -10.65 -2.84 -8.77
CA GLY A 55 -9.97 -1.78 -9.50
C GLY A 55 -8.48 -2.07 -9.68
N ALA A 56 -7.79 -1.15 -10.37
CA ALA A 56 -6.35 -1.22 -10.61
C ALA A 56 -5.63 -0.15 -9.79
N PRO A 57 -4.67 -0.51 -8.93
CA PRO A 57 -3.80 0.47 -8.29
C PRO A 57 -2.96 1.18 -9.35
N CYS A 58 -3.01 2.50 -9.40
CA CYS A 58 -2.27 3.34 -10.34
C CYS A 58 -1.37 4.32 -9.58
N CYS A 59 -0.14 4.45 -10.04
CA CYS A 59 0.83 5.36 -9.46
C CYS A 59 0.34 6.80 -9.53
N VAL A 60 0.38 7.54 -8.42
CA VAL A 60 -0.04 8.95 -8.36
C VAL A 60 0.91 9.85 -9.16
N GLY A 61 2.21 9.51 -9.20
CA GLY A 61 3.23 10.31 -9.90
C GLY A 61 3.17 10.19 -11.42
N CYS A 62 3.09 8.97 -11.97
CA CYS A 62 3.15 8.74 -13.42
C CYS A 62 1.87 8.15 -14.04
N GLY A 63 0.86 7.83 -13.22
CA GLY A 63 -0.43 7.30 -13.67
C GLY A 63 -0.41 5.84 -14.15
N LYS A 64 0.76 5.19 -14.22
CA LYS A 64 0.88 3.79 -14.66
C LYS A 64 0.21 2.85 -13.65
N PRO A 65 -0.50 1.81 -14.12
CA PRO A 65 -0.99 0.75 -13.24
C PRO A 65 0.19 0.00 -12.62
N LEU A 66 0.06 -0.40 -11.36
CA LEU A 66 0.98 -1.31 -10.72
C LEU A 66 0.77 -2.69 -11.36
N ALA A 67 1.81 -3.19 -12.03
CA ALA A 67 1.84 -4.56 -12.51
C ALA A 67 2.04 -5.50 -11.32
N VAL A 68 0.98 -5.73 -10.55
CA VAL A 68 0.96 -6.81 -9.58
C VAL A 68 0.74 -8.08 -10.41
N GLU A 69 1.75 -8.94 -10.53
CA GLU A 69 1.48 -10.32 -10.92
C GLU A 69 0.44 -10.85 -9.94
N ALA A 70 -0.79 -11.05 -10.43
CA ALA A 70 -1.85 -11.60 -9.59
C ALA A 70 -1.32 -12.92 -9.01
N PRO A 71 -1.37 -13.11 -7.68
CA PRO A 71 -0.96 -14.39 -7.12
C PRO A 71 -1.86 -15.46 -7.74
N ALA A 72 -1.24 -16.40 -8.46
CA ALA A 72 -1.92 -17.56 -9.01
C ALA A 72 -2.31 -18.46 -7.83
N TRP A 73 -3.55 -18.33 -7.38
CA TRP A 73 -4.21 -19.31 -6.52
C TRP A 73 -5.52 -19.74 -7.17
#